data_AF-A0A2P6SQP1-F1
#
_entry.id   AF-A0A2P6SQP1-F1
#
_cell.length_a   1.000
_cell.length_b   1.000
_cell.length_c   1.000
_cell.angle_alpha   90.00
_cell.angle_beta   90.00
_cell.angle_gamma   90.00
#
_symmetry.space_group_name_H-M   'P 1'
#
loop_
_entity.id
_entity.type
_entity.pdbx_description
1 polymer ?
#
loop_
_entity_poly.entity_id
_entity_poly.type
_entity_poly.pdbx_seq_one_letter_code
_entity_poly.pdbx_strand_id
1 'polypeptide(L)'
;MLANEIGFTVRNHAPLNVEKWKKIPKIDVDKLVKRITNKFDIDMSLLWVERYVITTCQTVFCNFRYKLKKHFEKFSTIEEAIENKHDDVKTQEEWEFLCARFSSEKFQVQYCLFF
;
A
#
# COMPACT_ATOMS: atom_id res chain seq x y z
N MET A 1 15.66 -12.25 4.00
CA MET A 1 14.51 -12.71 4.81
C MET A 1 13.22 -12.42 4.06
N LEU A 2 12.27 -13.36 3.99
CA LEU A 2 11.04 -13.29 3.18
C LEU A 2 10.22 -12.00 3.42
N ALA A 3 10.03 -11.61 4.68
CA ALA A 3 9.26 -10.41 5.03
C ALA A 3 9.84 -9.11 4.44
N ASN A 4 11.17 -9.00 4.31
CA ASN A 4 11.81 -7.84 3.72
C ASN A 4 11.53 -7.75 2.21
N GLU A 5 11.55 -8.89 1.51
CA GLU A 5 11.22 -8.93 0.08
C GLU A 5 9.75 -8.63 -0.15
N ILE A 6 8.84 -9.18 0.67
CA ILE A 6 7.42 -8.83 0.62
C ILE A 6 7.28 -7.32 0.76
N GLY A 7 7.94 -6.73 1.76
CA GLY A 7 7.83 -5.29 1.97
C GLY A 7 8.43 -4.45 0.85
N PHE A 8 9.57 -4.86 0.30
CA PHE A 8 10.16 -4.23 -0.87
C PHE A 8 9.22 -4.32 -2.08
N THR A 9 8.69 -5.51 -2.37
CA THR A 9 7.82 -5.76 -3.52
C THR A 9 6.53 -4.94 -3.41
N VAL A 10 5.88 -4.92 -2.25
CA VAL A 10 4.64 -4.15 -2.06
C VAL A 10 4.89 -2.65 -2.21
N ARG A 11 5.91 -2.09 -1.55
CA ARG A 11 6.18 -0.64 -1.64
C ARG A 11 6.56 -0.19 -3.04
N ASN A 12 7.20 -1.06 -3.83
CA ASN A 12 7.65 -0.72 -5.17
C ASN A 12 6.64 -1.07 -6.27
N HIS A 13 5.76 -2.03 -6.09
CA HIS A 13 4.96 -2.55 -7.21
C HIS A 13 3.46 -2.54 -6.95
N ALA A 14 2.99 -2.30 -5.72
CA ALA A 14 1.57 -2.23 -5.45
C ALA A 14 1.00 -0.89 -5.96
N PRO A 15 -0.13 -0.89 -6.66
CA PRO A 15 -0.78 0.33 -7.11
C PRO A 15 -1.30 1.14 -5.91
N LEU A 16 -0.96 2.43 -5.85
CA LEU A 16 -1.44 3.33 -4.79
C LEU A 16 -2.75 4.05 -5.16
N ASN A 17 -3.06 4.12 -6.46
CA ASN A 17 -4.27 4.69 -7.04
C ASN A 17 -5.54 3.82 -6.87
N VAL A 18 -5.61 3.06 -5.78
CA VAL A 18 -6.78 2.25 -5.40
C VAL A 18 -7.29 2.65 -4.02
N GLU A 19 -8.58 2.48 -3.77
CA GLU A 19 -9.16 2.90 -2.48
C GLU A 19 -8.66 2.05 -1.30
N LYS A 20 -8.59 0.72 -1.49
CA LYS A 20 -8.22 -0.25 -0.45
C LYS A 20 -7.62 -1.50 -1.10
N TRP A 21 -6.88 -2.30 -0.34
CA TRP A 21 -6.26 -3.54 -0.85
C TRP A 21 -7.25 -4.44 -1.59
N LYS A 22 -8.45 -4.64 -1.04
CA LYS A 22 -9.51 -5.48 -1.64
C LYS A 22 -10.00 -4.99 -3.02
N LYS A 23 -9.68 -3.76 -3.41
CA LYS A 23 -10.02 -3.17 -4.71
C LYS A 23 -8.87 -3.26 -5.73
N ILE A 24 -7.69 -3.76 -5.31
CA ILE A 24 -6.61 -4.05 -6.25
C ILE A 24 -7.06 -5.21 -7.15
N PRO A 25 -6.92 -5.09 -8.49
CA PRO A 25 -7.24 -6.19 -9.39
C PRO A 25 -6.48 -7.46 -8.99
N LYS A 26 -7.17 -8.60 -8.98
CA LYS A 26 -6.55 -9.89 -8.61
C LYS A 26 -5.27 -10.16 -9.42
N ILE A 27 -5.29 -9.84 -10.72
CA ILE A 27 -4.14 -9.97 -11.62
C ILE A 27 -2.90 -9.22 -11.08
N ASP A 28 -3.07 -8.05 -10.49
CA ASP A 28 -1.96 -7.27 -9.97
C ASP A 28 -1.48 -7.80 -8.61
N VAL A 29 -2.40 -8.31 -7.77
CA VAL A 29 -2.02 -9.05 -6.56
C VAL A 29 -1.23 -10.31 -6.92
N ASP A 30 -1.67 -11.07 -7.91
CA ASP A 30 -1.00 -12.29 -8.38
C ASP A 30 0.40 -11.96 -8.94
N LYS A 31 0.56 -10.82 -9.64
CA LYS A 31 1.89 -10.34 -10.07
C LYS A 31 2.80 -10.01 -8.89
N LEU A 32 2.29 -9.41 -7.81
CA LEU A 32 3.08 -9.15 -6.60
C LEU A 32 3.53 -10.45 -5.95
N VAL A 33 2.60 -11.39 -5.76
CA VAL A 33 2.89 -12.71 -5.18
C VAL A 33 3.90 -13.45 -6.05
N LYS A 34 3.72 -13.48 -7.37
CA LYS A 34 4.65 -14.11 -8.31
C LYS A 34 6.07 -13.54 -8.22
N ARG A 35 6.23 -12.23 -8.00
CA ARG A 35 7.57 -11.63 -7.80
C ARG A 35 8.25 -12.15 -6.53
N ILE A 36 7.50 -12.37 -5.47
CA ILE A 36 7.99 -12.92 -4.20
C ILE A 36 8.35 -14.40 -4.39
N THR A 37 7.45 -15.21 -4.96
CA THR A 37 7.63 -16.65 -5.13
C THR A 37 8.64 -17.01 -6.22
N ASN A 38 8.97 -16.09 -7.13
CA ASN A 38 10.09 -16.29 -8.06
C ASN A 38 11.47 -16.17 -7.38
N LYS A 39 11.56 -15.48 -6.24
CA LYS A 39 12.81 -15.27 -5.50
C LYS A 39 13.03 -16.28 -4.38
N PHE A 40 11.95 -16.96 -3.95
CA PHE A 40 11.96 -17.89 -2.84
C PHE A 40 11.19 -19.14 -3.24
N ASP A 41 11.73 -20.31 -2.91
CA ASP A 41 11.01 -21.58 -3.08
C ASP A 41 9.92 -21.68 -2.01
N ILE A 42 8.72 -21.22 -2.35
CA ILE A 42 7.56 -21.15 -1.47
C ILE A 42 6.46 -22.03 -2.06
N ASP A 43 6.06 -23.05 -1.32
CA ASP A 43 4.92 -23.87 -1.68
C ASP A 43 3.60 -23.13 -1.41
N MET A 44 3.11 -22.45 -2.45
CA MET A 44 1.83 -21.73 -2.42
C MET A 44 0.60 -22.67 -2.49
N SER A 45 0.78 -23.99 -2.64
CA SER A 45 -0.33 -24.95 -2.54
C SER A 45 -0.80 -25.14 -1.09
N LEU A 46 0.07 -24.83 -0.13
CA LEU A 46 -0.24 -24.85 1.29
C LEU A 46 -1.07 -23.60 1.65
N LEU A 47 -2.34 -23.80 1.99
CA LEU A 47 -3.28 -22.72 2.30
C LEU A 47 -2.77 -21.75 3.39
N TRP A 48 -2.05 -22.27 4.39
CA TRP A 48 -1.49 -21.43 5.46
C TRP A 48 -0.33 -20.55 4.97
N VAL A 49 0.47 -21.03 4.01
CA VAL A 49 1.55 -20.28 3.37
C VAL A 49 0.98 -19.18 2.49
N GLU A 50 0.04 -19.53 1.62
CA GLU A 50 -0.66 -18.56 0.77
C GLU A 50 -1.28 -17.45 1.63
N ARG A 51 -2.03 -17.84 2.66
CA ARG A 51 -2.65 -16.89 3.59
C ARG A 51 -1.61 -16.00 4.27
N TYR A 52 -0.50 -16.57 4.72
CA TYR A 52 0.57 -15.80 5.35
C TYR A 52 1.17 -14.75 4.38
N VAL A 53 1.49 -15.14 3.15
CA VAL A 53 2.06 -14.22 2.15
C VAL A 53 1.07 -13.10 1.83
N ILE A 54 -0.19 -13.44 1.54
CA ILE A 54 -1.22 -12.45 1.18
C ILE A 54 -1.49 -11.50 2.35
N THR A 55 -1.66 -12.02 3.57
CA THR A 55 -1.89 -11.19 4.76
C THR A 55 -0.68 -10.30 5.06
N THR A 56 0.55 -10.79 4.88
CA THR A 56 1.75 -9.96 5.04
C THR A 56 1.80 -8.84 4.00
N CYS A 57 1.47 -9.13 2.74
CA CYS A 57 1.37 -8.11 1.70
C CYS A 57 0.35 -7.02 2.06
N GLN A 58 -0.83 -7.43 2.54
CA GLN A 58 -1.88 -6.53 3.02
C GLN A 58 -1.41 -5.63 4.16
N THR A 59 -0.80 -6.23 5.18
CA THR A 59 -0.28 -5.49 6.35
C THR A 59 0.77 -4.47 5.93
N VAL A 60 1.72 -4.86 5.07
CA VAL A 60 2.75 -3.91 4.59
C VAL A 60 2.13 -2.78 3.77
N PHE A 61 1.14 -3.08 2.92
CA PHE A 61 0.44 -2.05 2.15
C PHE A 61 -0.28 -1.04 3.06
N CYS A 62 -1.01 -1.53 4.07
CA CYS A 62 -1.68 -0.67 5.05
C CYS A 62 -0.68 0.20 5.82
N ASN A 63 0.41 -0.40 6.32
CA ASN A 63 1.45 0.33 7.05
C ASN A 63 2.14 1.38 6.17
N PHE A 64 2.36 1.05 4.90
CA PHE A 64 2.93 2.00 3.94
C PHE A 64 2.01 3.20 3.74
N ARG A 65 0.71 2.97 3.50
CA ARG A 65 -0.25 4.08 3.37
C ARG A 65 -0.42 4.89 4.65
N TYR A 66 -0.31 4.26 5.81
CA TYR A 66 -0.30 4.96 7.09
C TYR A 66 0.90 5.92 7.22
N LYS A 67 2.10 5.49 6.80
CA LYS A 67 3.29 6.36 6.74
C LYS A 67 3.05 7.56 5.80
N LEU A 68 2.45 7.32 4.63
CA LEU A 68 2.11 8.37 3.67
C LEU A 68 1.08 9.35 4.22
N LYS A 69 0.05 8.87 4.92
CA LYS A 69 -0.93 9.71 5.61
C LYS A 69 -0.26 10.60 6.66
N LYS A 70 0.62 10.04 7.49
CA LYS A 70 1.39 10.81 8.49
C LYS A 70 2.28 11.88 7.87
N HIS A 71 2.78 11.65 6.66
CA HIS A 71 3.52 12.67 5.92
C HIS A 71 2.59 13.78 5.43
N PHE A 72 1.46 13.40 4.84
CA PHE A 72 0.41 14.35 4.42
C PHE A 72 -0.08 15.24 5.57
N GLU A 73 -0.31 14.67 6.76
CA GLU A 73 -0.78 15.39 7.96
C GLU A 73 0.20 16.44 8.52
N LYS A 74 1.45 16.49 8.02
CA LYS A 74 2.40 17.54 8.40
C LYS A 74 2.11 18.88 7.73
N PHE A 75 1.36 18.88 6.64
CA PHE A 75 1.06 20.06 5.84
C PHE A 75 -0.32 20.61 6.20
N SER A 76 -0.46 21.93 6.15
CA SER A 76 -1.72 22.58 6.55
C SER A 76 -2.72 22.65 5.41
N THR A 77 -2.24 22.66 4.16
CA THR A 77 -3.07 22.73 2.96
C THR A 77 -2.82 21.54 2.03
N ILE A 78 -3.79 21.24 1.17
CA ILE A 78 -3.71 20.14 0.22
C ILE A 78 -2.67 20.46 -0.87
N GLU A 79 -2.62 21.72 -1.29
CA GLU A 79 -1.68 22.22 -2.30
C GLU A 79 -0.24 22.05 -1.83
N GLU A 80 0.06 22.45 -0.59
CA GLU A 80 1.37 22.27 0.02
C GLU A 80 1.73 20.78 0.13
N ALA A 81 0.77 19.93 0.50
CA ALA A 81 0.99 18.49 0.56
C ALA A 81 1.27 17.88 -0.81
N ILE A 82 0.57 18.32 -1.87
CA ILE A 82 0.77 17.84 -3.25
C ILE A 82 2.16 18.23 -3.77
N GLU A 83 2.60 19.47 -3.52
CA GLU A 83 3.94 19.93 -3.88
C GLU A 83 5.04 19.14 -3.15
N ASN A 84 4.79 18.75 -1.90
CA ASN A 84 5.72 18.00 -1.06
C ASN A 84 5.52 16.47 -1.15
N LYS A 85 5.69 15.91 -2.36
CA LYS A 85 5.61 14.47 -2.61
C LYS A 85 6.58 13.67 -1.72
N HIS A 86 6.08 12.60 -1.11
CA HIS A 86 6.92 11.66 -0.36
C HIS A 86 7.82 10.84 -1.30
N ASP A 87 9.12 10.70 -0.98
CA ASP A 87 10.13 10.03 -1.81
C ASP A 87 9.79 8.57 -2.18
N ASP A 88 9.19 7.83 -1.25
CA ASP A 88 8.74 6.45 -1.48
C ASP A 88 7.58 6.33 -2.51
N VAL A 89 6.95 7.44 -2.95
CA VAL A 89 5.88 7.44 -3.96
C VAL A 89 6.46 7.69 -5.35
N LYS A 90 6.15 6.79 -6.28
CA LYS A 90 6.80 6.76 -7.59
C LYS A 90 6.37 7.91 -8.48
N THR A 91 5.07 8.09 -8.67
CA THR A 91 4.53 9.11 -9.57
C THR A 91 3.82 10.21 -8.80
N GLN A 92 3.80 11.41 -9.39
CA GLN A 92 3.02 12.53 -8.84
C GLN A 92 1.52 12.21 -8.86
N GLU A 93 1.03 11.56 -9.91
CA GLU A 93 -0.38 11.14 -10.03
C GLU A 93 -0.83 10.21 -8.88
N GLU A 94 0.02 9.26 -8.47
CA GLU A 94 -0.26 8.40 -7.31
C GLU A 94 -0.34 9.21 -6.02
N TRP A 95 0.52 10.21 -5.88
CA TRP A 95 0.53 11.09 -4.71
C TRP A 95 -0.68 12.01 -4.66
N GLU A 96 -1.04 12.65 -5.78
CA GLU A 96 -2.23 13.48 -5.92
C GLU A 96 -3.51 12.71 -5.60
N PHE A 97 -3.63 11.48 -6.10
CA PHE A 97 -4.74 10.59 -5.76
C PHE A 97 -4.80 10.33 -4.24
N LEU A 98 -3.66 10.09 -3.60
CA LEU A 98 -3.59 9.87 -2.16
C LEU A 98 -3.95 11.14 -1.37
N CYS A 99 -3.43 12.31 -1.74
CA CYS A 99 -3.77 13.59 -1.12
C CYS A 99 -5.27 13.88 -1.21
N ALA A 100 -5.87 13.74 -2.40
CA ALA A 100 -7.32 13.89 -2.60
C ALA A 100 -8.12 12.87 -1.76
N ARG A 101 -7.60 11.65 -1.59
CA ARG A 101 -8.24 10.63 -0.76
C ARG A 101 -8.15 10.94 0.72
N PHE A 102 -7.00 11.45 1.19
CA PHE A 102 -6.75 11.78 2.60
C PHE A 102 -7.52 13.02 3.06
N SER A 103 -7.71 13.99 2.16
CA SER A 103 -8.53 15.18 2.41
C SER A 103 -10.04 14.91 2.35
N SER A 104 -10.48 13.82 1.69
CA SER A 104 -11.89 13.46 1.61
C SER A 104 -12.48 13.14 3.00
N GLU A 105 -13.59 13.80 3.35
CA GLU A 105 -14.36 13.59 4.58
C GLU A 105 -14.71 12.11 4.82
N LYS A 106 -14.95 11.34 3.74
CA LYS A 106 -15.22 9.89 3.81
C LYS A 106 -14.05 9.08 4.39
N PHE A 107 -12.82 9.58 4.31
CA PHE A 107 -11.66 8.95 4.96
C PHE A 107 -11.60 9.28 6.45
N GLN A 108 -11.89 10.52 6.84
CA GLN A 108 -11.77 10.96 8.22
C GLN A 108 -12.82 10.32 9.13
N VAL A 109 -14.03 10.09 8.62
CA VAL A 109 -15.12 9.46 9.41
C VAL A 109 -14.89 7.97 9.65
N GLN A 110 -14.15 7.26 8.77
CA GLN A 110 -14.05 5.79 8.82
C GLN A 110 -12.81 5.26 9.57
N TYR A 111 -11.77 6.08 9.78
CA TYR A 111 -10.53 5.66 10.46
C TYR A 111 -10.43 6.13 11.92
N CYS A 112 -11.45 6.82 12.47
CA CYS A 112 -11.57 7.13 13.90
C CYS A 112 -12.00 5.93 14.77
N LEU A 113 -12.30 4.75 14.20
CA LEU A 113 -12.89 3.62 14.94
C LEU A 113 -12.07 2.32 14.93
N PHE A 114 -10.84 2.31 14.41
CA PHE A 114 -9.98 1.12 14.43
C PHE A 114 -8.52 1.44 14.75
N PHE A 115 -8.31 2.18 15.84
CA PHE A 115 -7.11 2.07 16.66
C PHE A 115 -7.47 1.38 17.97
#